data_AF-A0A9E5UM10-F1
#
_entry.id   AF-A0A9E5UM10-F1
#
_cell.length_a   1.000
_cell.length_b   1.000
_cell.length_c   1.000
_cell.angle_alpha   90.00
_cell.angle_beta   90.00
_cell.angle_gamma   90.00
#
_symmetry.space_group_name_H-M   'P 1'
#
loop_
_entity.id
_entity.type
_entity.pdbx_description
1 polymer ?
#
loop_
_entity_poly.entity_id
_entity_poly.type
_entity_poly.pdbx_seq_one_letter_code
_entity_poly.pdbx_strand_id
1 'polypeptide(L)'
;MDIASRIRRMGFRKWYERQLIDSHLSFTTCFLCGIVVASCLEALSFAEFGWKPASLLALVFGAIALGWYSWRRYITVLERAEVYGSRSTCPACRTYARFDVLASGHASEGPYLDPEAKPLPYPWLRVRCRQCGTAWRMPE
;
A
#
# COMPACT_ATOMS: atom_id res chain seq x y z
N MET A 1 9.78 -11.66 0.11
CA MET A 1 10.78 -10.85 -0.65
C MET A 1 10.87 -9.49 0.00
N ASP A 2 12.06 -9.10 0.45
CA ASP A 2 12.29 -7.82 1.10
C ASP A 2 12.03 -6.63 0.14
N ILE A 3 11.35 -5.59 0.62
CA ILE A 3 10.98 -4.39 -0.16
C ILE A 3 12.22 -3.72 -0.74
N ALA A 4 13.30 -3.69 0.03
CA ALA A 4 14.57 -3.10 -0.40
C ALA A 4 15.18 -3.84 -1.59
N SER A 5 15.04 -5.16 -1.66
CA SER A 5 15.52 -5.96 -2.80
C SER A 5 14.75 -5.64 -4.09
N ARG A 6 13.45 -5.30 -3.97
CA ARG A 6 12.61 -4.87 -5.10
C ARG A 6 12.98 -3.46 -5.56
N ILE A 7 13.16 -2.53 -4.63
CA ILE A 7 13.59 -1.15 -4.93
C ILE A 7 14.98 -1.16 -5.58
N ARG A 8 15.90 -2.00 -5.10
CA ARG A 8 17.26 -2.13 -5.66
C ARG A 8 17.28 -2.65 -7.09
N ARG A 9 16.39 -3.58 -7.44
CA ARG A 9 16.29 -4.14 -8.81
C ARG A 9 15.57 -3.22 -9.79
N MET A 10 14.44 -2.64 -9.38
CA MET A 10 13.56 -1.90 -10.30
C MET A 10 13.79 -0.38 -10.26
N GLY A 11 14.47 0.12 -9.24
CA GLY A 11 14.54 1.55 -8.92
C GLY A 11 13.32 2.04 -8.15
N PHE A 12 13.53 3.07 -7.33
CA PHE A 12 12.48 3.64 -6.48
C PHE A 12 11.27 4.14 -7.28
N ARG A 13 11.51 4.83 -8.40
CA ARG A 13 10.44 5.39 -9.24
C ARG A 13 9.48 4.31 -9.78
N LYS A 14 10.01 3.25 -10.41
CA LYS A 14 9.18 2.16 -10.94
C LYS A 14 8.48 1.39 -9.82
N TRP A 15 9.14 1.21 -8.68
CA TRP A 15 8.52 0.59 -7.51
C TRP A 15 7.35 1.44 -6.99
N TYR A 16 7.52 2.75 -6.89
CA TYR A 16 6.50 3.71 -6.45
C TYR A 16 5.31 3.77 -7.42
N GLU A 17 5.57 3.85 -8.72
CA GLU A 17 4.54 3.77 -9.76
C GLU A 17 3.72 2.47 -9.65
N ARG A 18 4.38 1.34 -9.33
CA ARG A 18 3.68 0.07 -9.13
C ARG A 18 2.82 0.04 -7.87
N GLN A 19 3.27 0.64 -6.77
CA GLN A 19 2.44 0.78 -5.57
C GLN A 19 1.20 1.64 -5.83
N LEU A 20 1.35 2.72 -6.62
CA LEU A 20 0.23 3.54 -7.05
C LEU A 20 -0.77 2.75 -7.90
N ILE A 21 -0.30 1.96 -8.87
CA ILE A 21 -1.20 1.13 -9.69
C ILE A 21 -1.91 0.08 -8.83
N ASP A 22 -1.20 -0.59 -7.92
CA ASP A 22 -1.78 -1.60 -7.02
C ASP A 22 -2.84 -0.99 -6.08
N SER A 23 -2.63 0.24 -5.60
CA SER A 23 -3.63 0.96 -4.79
C SER A 23 -4.85 1.30 -5.62
N HIS A 24 -4.68 1.84 -6.83
CA HIS A 24 -5.80 2.16 -7.73
C HIS A 24 -6.61 0.93 -8.11
N LEU A 25 -5.97 -0.22 -8.35
CA LEU A 25 -6.67 -1.47 -8.64
C LEU A 25 -7.49 -1.97 -7.43
N SER A 26 -6.98 -1.78 -6.22
CA SER A 26 -7.72 -2.11 -5.00
C SER A 26 -8.93 -1.17 -4.83
N PHE A 27 -8.78 0.11 -5.17
CA PHE A 27 -9.85 1.10 -5.16
C PHE A 27 -10.93 0.80 -6.21
N THR A 28 -10.56 0.49 -7.46
CA THR A 28 -11.52 0.14 -8.51
C THR A 28 -12.25 -1.16 -8.17
N THR A 29 -11.56 -2.15 -7.58
CA THR A 29 -12.20 -3.37 -7.10
C THR A 29 -13.23 -3.07 -6.01
N CYS A 30 -12.88 -2.23 -5.03
CA CYS A 30 -13.82 -1.79 -4.00
C CYS A 30 -15.04 -1.07 -4.61
N PHE A 31 -14.83 -0.23 -5.61
CA PHE A 31 -15.89 0.48 -6.32
C PHE A 31 -16.83 -0.47 -7.08
N LEU A 32 -16.28 -1.44 -7.82
CA LEU A 32 -17.07 -2.46 -8.52
C LEU A 32 -17.87 -3.34 -7.55
N CYS A 33 -17.29 -3.72 -6.40
CA CYS A 33 -18.02 -4.41 -5.34
C CYS A 33 -19.20 -3.57 -4.83
N GLY A 34 -19.01 -2.26 -4.66
CA GLY A 34 -20.08 -1.34 -4.29
C GLY A 34 -21.22 -1.30 -5.31
N ILE A 35 -20.90 -1.28 -6.61
CA ILE A 35 -21.90 -1.34 -7.70
C ILE A 35 -22.68 -2.66 -7.64
N VAL A 36 -22.00 -3.79 -7.46
CA VAL A 36 -22.67 -5.10 -7.34
C VAL A 36 -23.63 -5.11 -6.15
N VAL A 37 -23.23 -4.57 -5.00
CA VAL A 37 -24.09 -4.46 -3.83
C VAL A 37 -25.33 -3.60 -4.14
N ALA A 38 -25.15 -2.43 -4.76
CA ALA A 38 -26.25 -1.54 -5.13
C ALA A 38 -27.23 -2.24 -6.10
N SER A 39 -26.72 -2.88 -7.15
CA SER A 39 -27.55 -3.62 -8.12
C SER A 39 -28.27 -4.81 -7.49
N CYS A 40 -27.64 -5.52 -6.56
CA CYS A 40 -28.30 -6.62 -5.84
C CYS A 40 -29.36 -6.13 -4.86
N LEU A 41 -29.16 -4.98 -4.21
CA LEU A 41 -30.18 -4.38 -3.35
C LEU A 41 -31.42 -3.96 -4.14
N GLU A 42 -31.26 -3.42 -5.35
CA GLU A 42 -32.37 -3.11 -6.26
C GLU A 42 -33.10 -4.38 -6.74
N ALA A 43 -32.34 -5.46 -7.00
CA ALA A 43 -32.90 -6.74 -7.46
C ALA A 43 -33.58 -7.55 -6.33
N LEU A 44 -33.37 -7.19 -5.06
CA LEU A 44 -34.01 -7.85 -3.92
C LEU A 44 -35.47 -7.41 -3.82
N SER A 45 -36.35 -8.15 -4.49
CA SER A 45 -37.78 -8.15 -4.18
C SER A 45 -38.02 -8.96 -2.91
N PHE A 46 -38.46 -8.31 -1.84
CA PHE A 46 -38.81 -8.95 -0.56
C PHE A 46 -40.11 -9.79 -0.62
N ALA A 47 -40.77 -9.86 -1.78
CA ALA A 47 -42.08 -10.50 -1.93
C ALA A 47 -42.01 -12.05 -2.07
N GLU A 48 -40.85 -12.62 -2.38
CA GLU A 48 -40.70 -14.05 -2.68
C GLU A 48 -39.68 -14.69 -1.72
N PHE A 49 -40.10 -15.65 -0.90
CA PHE A 49 -39.18 -16.43 -0.05
C PHE A 49 -38.76 -17.70 -0.80
N GLY A 50 -37.51 -17.74 -1.30
CA GLY A 50 -37.01 -18.86 -2.12
C GLY A 50 -35.49 -18.93 -2.22
N TRP A 51 -34.97 -19.79 -3.09
CA TRP A 51 -33.52 -19.98 -3.27
C TRP A 51 -32.82 -18.76 -3.92
N LYS A 52 -33.56 -17.99 -4.73
CA LYS A 52 -33.07 -16.79 -5.44
C LYS A 52 -32.66 -15.63 -4.50
N PRO A 53 -33.49 -15.18 -3.54
CA PRO A 53 -33.06 -14.14 -2.58
C PRO A 53 -31.92 -14.62 -1.68
N ALA A 54 -31.85 -15.90 -1.33
CA ALA A 54 -30.74 -16.46 -0.54
C ALA A 54 -29.40 -16.36 -1.30
N SER A 55 -29.38 -16.69 -2.60
CA SER A 55 -28.18 -16.53 -3.42
C SER A 55 -27.78 -15.06 -3.63
N LEU A 56 -28.74 -14.15 -3.75
CA LEU A 56 -28.49 -12.71 -3.86
C LEU A 56 -27.91 -12.13 -2.57
N LEU A 57 -28.45 -12.51 -1.41
CA LEU A 57 -27.89 -12.13 -0.11
C LEU A 57 -26.47 -12.65 0.06
N ALA A 58 -26.20 -13.91 -0.29
CA ALA A 58 -24.84 -14.46 -0.25
C ALA A 58 -23.87 -13.67 -1.14
N LEU A 59 -24.32 -13.23 -2.33
CA LEU A 59 -23.52 -12.40 -3.23
C LEU A 59 -23.23 -11.02 -2.62
N VAL A 60 -24.23 -10.38 -2.00
CA VAL A 60 -24.06 -9.08 -1.31
C VAL A 60 -23.06 -9.20 -0.17
N PHE A 61 -23.19 -10.22 0.68
CA PHE A 61 -22.23 -10.45 1.77
C PHE A 61 -20.81 -10.70 1.23
N GLY A 62 -20.68 -11.48 0.16
CA GLY A 62 -19.40 -11.72 -0.51
C GLY A 62 -18.79 -10.43 -1.08
N ALA A 63 -19.59 -9.60 -1.73
CA ALA A 63 -19.17 -8.31 -2.29
C ALA A 63 -18.76 -7.32 -1.20
N ILE A 64 -19.48 -7.26 -0.07
CA ILE A 64 -19.12 -6.43 1.09
C ILE A 64 -17.78 -6.90 1.69
N ALA A 65 -17.60 -8.21 1.90
CA ALA A 65 -16.37 -8.76 2.45
C ALA A 65 -15.15 -8.48 1.55
N LEU A 66 -15.31 -8.67 0.23
CA LEU A 66 -14.28 -8.36 -0.77
C LEU A 66 -14.00 -6.86 -0.88
N GLY A 67 -15.04 -6.02 -0.83
CA GLY A 67 -14.91 -4.57 -0.82
C GLY A 67 -14.14 -4.08 0.41
N TRP A 68 -14.50 -4.58 1.60
CA TRP A 68 -13.80 -4.26 2.85
C TRP A 68 -12.33 -4.69 2.84
N TYR A 69 -12.04 -5.89 2.33
CA TYR A 69 -10.68 -6.37 2.18
C TYR A 69 -9.87 -5.48 1.22
N SER A 70 -10.46 -5.13 0.08
CA SER A 70 -9.84 -4.26 -0.93
C SER A 70 -9.59 -2.86 -0.40
N TRP A 71 -10.50 -2.31 0.40
CA TRP A 71 -10.35 -1.03 1.08
C TRP A 71 -9.19 -1.02 2.08
N ARG A 72 -9.09 -2.05 2.94
CA ARG A 72 -7.97 -2.16 3.88
C ARG A 72 -6.64 -2.27 3.14
N ARG A 73 -6.60 -3.06 2.05
CA ARG A 73 -5.43 -3.17 1.19
C ARG A 73 -5.06 -1.81 0.57
N TYR A 74 -6.04 -1.06 0.08
CA TYR A 74 -5.83 0.28 -0.48
C TYR A 74 -5.13 1.23 0.50
N ILE A 75 -5.68 1.38 1.72
CA ILE A 75 -5.12 2.28 2.73
C ILE A 75 -3.69 1.87 3.09
N THR A 76 -3.44 0.59 3.35
CA THR A 76 -2.10 0.11 3.74
C THR A 76 -1.04 0.30 2.66
N VAL A 77 -1.40 0.15 1.39
CA VAL A 77 -0.48 0.38 0.25
C VAL A 77 -0.21 1.87 0.08
N LEU A 78 -1.23 2.70 0.22
CA LEU A 78 -1.14 4.14 0.05
C LEU A 78 -0.30 4.79 1.16
N GLU A 79 -0.56 4.46 2.43
CA GLU A 79 0.18 4.97 3.58
C GLU A 79 1.67 4.64 3.45
N ARG A 80 2.00 3.40 3.06
CA ARG A 80 3.38 2.99 2.79
C ARG A 80 4.01 3.86 1.70
N ALA A 81 3.29 4.08 0.59
CA ALA A 81 3.80 4.89 -0.51
C ALA A 81 4.06 6.34 -0.08
N GLU A 82 3.18 6.93 0.74
CA GLU A 82 3.29 8.29 1.25
C GLU A 82 4.49 8.46 2.20
N VAL A 83 4.69 7.53 3.13
CA VAL A 83 5.82 7.56 4.08
C VAL A 83 7.16 7.52 3.35
N TYR A 84 7.32 6.67 2.34
CA TYR A 84 8.56 6.63 1.55
C TYR A 84 8.65 7.78 0.53
N GLY A 85 7.51 8.24 -0.01
CA GLY A 85 7.44 9.32 -0.99
C GLY A 85 7.83 10.67 -0.40
N SER A 86 7.32 11.00 0.78
CA SER A 86 7.61 12.27 1.49
C SER A 86 9.10 12.46 1.80
N ARG A 87 9.85 11.38 2.01
CA ARG A 87 11.28 11.40 2.31
C ARG A 87 12.19 11.06 1.13
N SER A 88 11.64 10.90 -0.07
CA SER A 88 12.38 10.52 -1.28
C SER A 88 13.15 11.66 -1.97
N THR A 89 13.14 12.85 -1.36
CA THR A 89 13.91 14.02 -1.79
C THR A 89 15.20 14.10 -1.01
N CYS A 90 16.33 14.25 -1.71
CA CYS A 90 17.62 14.41 -1.06
C CYS A 90 17.67 15.71 -0.22
N PRO A 91 18.10 15.68 1.05
CA PRO A 91 18.16 16.87 1.89
C PRO A 91 19.21 17.90 1.43
N ALA A 92 20.27 17.47 0.74
CA ALA A 92 21.34 18.35 0.28
C ALA A 92 21.04 18.99 -1.08
N CYS A 93 20.77 18.17 -2.12
CA CYS A 93 20.63 18.66 -3.50
C CYS A 93 19.19 18.75 -3.99
N ARG A 94 18.19 18.40 -3.15
CA ARG A 94 16.76 18.39 -3.49
C ARG A 94 16.35 17.56 -4.70
N THR A 95 17.21 16.65 -5.13
CA THR A 95 16.91 15.73 -6.23
C THR A 95 15.93 14.67 -5.76
N TYR A 96 14.80 14.54 -6.47
CA TYR A 96 13.76 13.57 -6.19
C TYR A 96 14.08 12.19 -6.79
N ALA A 97 13.85 11.12 -6.03
CA ALA A 97 13.87 9.72 -6.49
C ALA A 97 15.16 9.22 -7.20
N ARG A 98 16.28 9.94 -7.08
CA ARG A 98 17.61 9.53 -7.57
C ARG A 98 18.53 9.10 -6.42
N PHE A 99 18.32 7.91 -5.91
CA PHE A 99 19.17 7.33 -4.86
C PHE A 99 19.33 5.82 -5.01
N ASP A 100 20.43 5.30 -4.47
CA ASP A 100 20.70 3.87 -4.33
C ASP A 100 20.41 3.41 -2.90
N VAL A 101 19.82 2.22 -2.76
CA VAL A 101 19.57 1.60 -1.45
C VAL A 101 20.85 0.90 -1.00
N LEU A 102 21.46 1.41 0.08
CA LEU A 102 22.67 0.85 0.68
C LEU A 102 22.34 -0.27 1.67
N ALA A 103 21.33 -0.06 2.53
CA ALA A 103 20.92 -1.02 3.55
C ALA A 103 19.42 -0.94 3.82
N SER A 104 18.87 -2.03 4.31
CA SER A 104 17.49 -2.14 4.80
C SER A 104 17.46 -2.96 6.08
N GLY A 105 16.52 -2.66 6.97
CA GLY A 105 16.28 -3.45 8.16
C GLY A 105 14.87 -3.28 8.68
N HIS A 106 14.37 -4.25 9.44
CA HIS A 106 13.12 -4.09 10.18
C HIS A 106 13.44 -3.43 11.53
N ALA A 107 12.53 -2.59 12.03
CA ALA A 107 12.71 -1.89 13.30
C ALA A 107 12.90 -2.84 14.51
N SER A 108 12.53 -4.12 14.36
CA SER A 108 12.74 -5.15 15.38
C SER A 108 14.17 -5.70 15.51
N GLU A 109 15.10 -5.40 14.58
CA GLU A 109 16.45 -6.02 14.54
C GLU A 109 17.59 -5.06 14.15
N GLY A 110 17.41 -3.74 14.27
CA GLY A 110 18.42 -2.76 13.88
C GLY A 110 19.37 -2.34 15.03
N PRO A 111 20.66 -2.03 14.77
CA PRO A 111 21.63 -1.57 15.78
C PRO A 111 21.39 -0.13 16.31
N TYR A 112 20.28 0.50 15.91
CA TYR A 112 19.81 1.79 16.40
C TYR A 112 18.37 1.60 16.89
N LEU A 113 18.25 1.01 18.08
CA LEU A 113 16.99 0.91 18.81
C LEU A 113 16.87 2.16 19.68
N ASP A 114 16.13 3.17 19.21
CA ASP A 114 15.58 4.17 20.14
C ASP A 114 14.41 3.50 20.88
N PRO A 115 14.44 3.43 22.22
CA PRO A 115 13.45 2.68 23.02
C PRO A 115 12.02 3.25 22.95
N GLU A 116 11.85 4.43 22.37
CA GLU A 116 10.57 5.14 22.23
C GLU A 116 9.98 5.06 20.81
N ALA A 117 10.72 4.48 19.85
CA ALA A 117 10.26 4.35 18.48
C ALA A 117 9.17 3.26 18.39
N LYS A 118 7.89 3.69 18.30
CA LYS A 118 6.77 2.85 17.90
C LYS A 118 7.23 1.89 16.79
N PRO A 119 7.00 0.56 16.91
CA PRO A 119 7.40 -0.38 15.88
C PRO A 119 6.75 0.05 14.57
N LEU A 120 7.54 0.64 13.69
CA LEU A 120 7.06 1.01 12.37
C LEU A 120 6.74 -0.31 11.64
N PRO A 121 5.54 -0.48 11.08
CA PRO A 121 5.18 -1.69 10.33
C PRO A 121 5.96 -1.85 9.02
N TYR A 122 6.94 -0.97 8.76
CA TYR A 122 7.68 -0.85 7.52
C TYR A 122 9.21 -0.85 7.79
N PRO A 123 10.02 -1.52 6.96
CA PRO A 123 11.47 -1.56 7.13
C PRO A 123 12.11 -0.18 6.86
N TRP A 124 13.09 0.21 7.67
CA TRP A 124 13.90 1.40 7.40
C TRP A 124 14.81 1.15 6.19
N LEU A 125 15.10 2.21 5.44
CA LEU A 125 15.97 2.17 4.26
C LEU A 125 17.08 3.22 4.43
N ARG A 126 18.34 2.78 4.34
CA ARG A 126 19.48 3.69 4.18
C ARG A 126 19.75 3.87 2.71
N VAL A 127 19.63 5.11 2.23
CA VAL A 127 19.81 5.44 0.82
C VAL A 127 20.96 6.41 0.63
N ARG A 128 21.51 6.46 -0.58
CA ARG A 128 22.56 7.39 -0.99
C ARG A 128 22.16 8.12 -2.26
N CYS A 129 22.23 9.44 -2.25
CA CYS A 129 21.96 10.25 -3.43
C CYS A 129 22.96 9.90 -4.54
N ARG A 130 22.47 9.67 -5.76
CA ARG A 130 23.34 9.46 -6.93
C ARG A 130 24.00 10.75 -7.43
N GLN A 131 23.47 11.93 -7.07
CA GLN A 131 23.94 13.21 -7.56
C GLN A 131 24.98 13.86 -6.63
N CYS A 132 24.71 13.93 -5.33
CA CYS A 132 25.61 14.57 -4.36
C CYS A 132 26.30 13.59 -3.39
N GLY A 133 25.99 12.29 -3.48
CA GLY A 133 26.57 11.27 -2.60
C GLY A 133 26.08 11.30 -1.14
N THR A 134 25.23 12.26 -0.75
CA THR A 134 24.68 12.35 0.60
C THR A 134 23.85 11.11 0.92
N ALA A 135 24.13 10.47 2.04
CA ALA A 135 23.37 9.32 2.54
C ALA A 135 22.42 9.76 3.64
N TRP A 136 21.18 9.27 3.61
CA TRP A 136 20.19 9.50 4.66
C TRP A 136 19.38 8.24 4.92
N ARG A 137 18.66 8.24 6.04
CA ARG A 137 17.72 7.18 6.40
C ARG A 137 16.31 7.64 6.06
N MET A 138 15.45 6.72 5.66
CA MET A 138 14.02 6.93 5.60
C MET A 138 13.34 5.83 6.43
N PRO A 139 12.27 6.13 7.19
CA PRO A 139 11.53 7.41 7.23
C PRO A 139 11.98 8.46 8.27
N GLU A 140 13.03 8.18 9.06
CA GLU A 140 13.57 9.09 10.10
C GLU A 140 14.01 10.47 9.55
#